data_AF-A0A7X7QWD2-F1
#
_entry.id   AF-A0A7X7QWD2-F1
#
_cell.length_a   1.000
_cell.length_b   1.000
_cell.length_c   1.000
_cell.angle_alpha   90.00
_cell.angle_beta   90.00
_cell.angle_gamma   90.00
#
_symmetry.space_group_name_H-M   'P 1'
#
loop_
_entity.id
_entity.type
_entity.pdbx_description
1 polymer ?
#
loop_
_entity_poly.entity_id
_entity_poly.type
_entity_poly.pdbx_seq_one_letter_code
_entity_poly.pdbx_strand_id
1 'polypeptide(L)' 'MKYYDINIAGIDRSLPLCRVTDSLYIAAFVVFGDVELTIACAKRL' A
#
# COMPACT_ATOMS: atom_id res chain seq x y z
N MET A 1 -14.41 7.18 1.65
CA MET A 1 -13.33 6.40 2.28
C MET A 1 -12.07 7.25 2.25
N LYS A 2 -11.26 7.26 3.32
CA LYS A 2 -10.00 8.02 3.34
C LYS A 2 -8.88 7.14 2.78
N TYR A 3 -8.03 7.74 1.96
CA TYR A 3 -6.87 7.08 1.37
C TYR A 3 -5.59 7.79 1.82
N TYR A 4 -4.48 7.07 1.77
CA TYR A 4 -3.15 7.57 2.04
C TYR A 4 -2.28 7.35 0.81
N ASP A 5 -1.76 8.45 0.26
CA ASP A 5 -0.88 8.42 -0.91
C ASP A 5 0.54 8.12 -0.46
N ILE A 6 1.14 7.09 -1.06
CA ILE A 6 2.48 6.62 -0.73
C ILE A 6 3.22 6.16 -1.98
N ASN A 7 4.52 6.43 -2.03
CA ASN A 7 5.41 5.88 -3.04
C ASN A 7 6.08 4.60 -2.51
N ILE A 8 5.89 3.48 -3.20
CA ILE A 8 6.48 2.18 -2.85
C ILE A 8 7.30 1.70 -4.03
N ALA A 9 8.61 1.51 -3.82
CA ALA A 9 9.53 1.08 -4.88
C ALA A 9 9.44 1.94 -6.17
N GLY A 10 9.26 3.26 -6.02
CA GLY A 10 9.16 4.19 -7.15
C GLY A 10 7.80 4.23 -7.82
N ILE A 11 6.79 3.55 -7.26
CA ILE A 11 5.42 3.52 -7.78
C ILE A 11 4.49 4.20 -6.78
N ASP A 12 3.70 5.17 -7.26
CA ASP A 12 2.69 5.83 -6.44
C ASP A 12 1.42 4.97 -6.31
N ARG A 13 0.91 4.86 -5.08
CA ARG A 13 -0.32 4.15 -4.73
C ARG A 13 -1.13 4.93 -3.71
N SER A 14 -2.45 4.94 -3.91
CA SER A 14 -3.40 5.46 -2.94
C SER A 14 -4.05 4.29 -2.23
N LEU A 15 -3.66 4.06 -0.98
CA LEU A 15 -4.10 2.89 -0.21
C LEU A 15 -5.21 3.26 0.77
N PRO A 16 -6.25 2.43 0.93
CA PRO A 16 -7.31 2.71 1.88
C PRO A 16 -6.76 2.72 3.31
N LEU A 17 -7.17 3.72 4.09
CA LEU A 17 -6.86 3.78 5.52
C LEU A 17 -7.81 2.86 6.28
N CYS A 18 -7.23 1.86 6.93
CA CYS A 18 -7.92 0.87 7.74
C CYS A 18 -7.62 1.11 9.22
N ARG A 19 -8.68 1.17 10.02
CA ARG A 19 -8.57 1.27 11.48
C ARG A 19 -8.20 -0.10 12.04
N VAL A 20 -7.09 -0.18 12.75
CA VAL A 20 -6.66 -1.42 13.44
C VAL A 20 -7.06 -1.37 14.91
N THR A 21 -6.87 -0.21 15.54
CA THR A 21 -7.31 0.07 16.91
C THR A 21 -7.85 1.49 17.01
N ASP A 22 -8.27 1.92 18.19
CA ASP A 22 -8.81 3.26 18.37
C ASP A 22 -7.80 4.38 18.07
N SER A 23 -6.50 4.12 18.29
CA SER A 23 -5.40 5.07 18.11
C SER A 23 -4.50 4.77 16.91
N LEU A 24 -4.70 3.65 16.20
CA LEU A 24 -3.83 3.23 15.09
C LEU A 24 -4.62 2.98 13.81
N TYR A 25 -4.16 3.62 12.74
CA TYR A 25 -4.62 3.41 11.38
C TYR A 25 -3.43 3.01 10.51
N ILE A 26 -3.67 2.12 9.55
CA ILE A 26 -2.67 1.69 8.57
C ILE A 26 -3.22 1.91 7.16
N ALA A 27 -2.32 2.20 6.24
CA ALA A 27 -2.58 2.09 4.81
C ALA A 27 -2.49 0.60 4.45
N ALA A 28 -3.64 -0.06 4.26
CA ALA A 28 -3.68 -1.50 4.01
C ALA A 28 -3.97 -1.80 2.54
N PHE A 29 -3.36 -2.85 2.03
CA PHE A 29 -3.68 -3.38 0.71
C PHE A 29 -3.49 -4.89 0.66
N VAL A 30 -4.17 -5.52 -0.28
CA VAL A 30 -3.95 -6.92 -0.64
C VAL A 30 -3.12 -6.91 -1.92
N VAL A 31 -1.93 -7.52 -1.86
CA VAL A 31 -0.97 -7.54 -2.98
C VAL A 31 -1.52 -8.32 -4.20
N PHE A 32 -2.43 -9.26 -3.98
CA PHE A 32 -3.00 -10.08 -5.05
C PHE A 32 -3.69 -9.23 -6.12
N GLY A 33 -3.14 -9.28 -7.34
CA GLY A 33 -3.63 -8.52 -8.50
C GLY A 33 -2.76 -7.32 -8.88
N ASP A 34 -1.90 -6.81 -7.98
CA ASP A 34 -0.98 -5.71 -8.31
C ASP A 34 0.39 -6.26 -8.76
N VAL A 35 0.42 -6.76 -10.00
CA VAL A 35 1.61 -7.35 -10.63
C VAL A 35 2.74 -6.34 -10.72
N GLU A 36 2.43 -5.08 -11.04
CA GLU A 36 3.41 -4.01 -11.21
C GLU A 36 4.14 -3.71 -9.89
N LEU A 37 3.39 -3.48 -8.82
CA LEU A 37 3.94 -3.24 -7.50
C LEU A 37 4.73 -4.46 -7.00
N THR A 38 4.21 -5.66 -7.22
CA THR A 38 4.88 -6.91 -6.84
C THR A 38 6.25 -7.04 -7.51
N ILE A 39 6.34 -6.81 -8.82
CA ILE A 39 7.62 -6.87 -9.56
C ILE A 39 8.57 -5.77 -9.10
N ALA A 40 8.08 -4.54 -8.90
CA ALA A 40 8.92 -3.41 -8.49
C ALA A 40 9.53 -3.61 -7.09
N CYS A 41 8.75 -4.16 -6.15
CA CYS A 41 9.23 -4.55 -4.84
C CYS A 41 10.23 -5.71 -4.93
N ALA A 42 9.91 -6.77 -5.68
CA ALA A 42 10.79 -7.94 -5.85
C ALA A 42 12.15 -7.59 -6.47
N LYS A 43 12.22 -6.58 -7.35
CA LYS A 43 13.49 -6.09 -7.92
C LYS A 43 14.39 -5.34 -6.94
N ARG A 44 13.87 -4.92 -5.77
CA ARG A 44 14.60 -4.14 -4.76
C ARG A 44 14.90 -4.91 -3.46
N LEU A 45 14.51 -6.19 -3.39
CA LEU A 45 14.82 -7.12 -2.31
C LEU A 45 16.05 -7.96 -2.65
#